data_AF-A0A2C9D200-F1
#
_entry.id   AF-A0A2C9D200-F1
#
_cell.length_a   1.000
_cell.length_b   1.000
_cell.length_c   1.000
_cell.angle_alpha   90.00
_cell.angle_beta   90.00
_cell.angle_gamma   90.00
#
_symmetry.space_group_name_H-M   'P 1'
#
loop_
_entity.id
_entity.type
_entity.pdbx_description
1 polymer ?
#
loop_
_entity_poly.entity_id
_entity_poly.type
_entity_poly.pdbx_seq_one_letter_code
_entity_poly.pdbx_strand_id
1 'polypeptide(L)'
;MKYGYSPRGMPARYMDGAPAIVRRSIIDMLKIEPAGPLDFDIVFRPDRTDSEITGLDFDKGGCQGCHFFLKPHEARAYREKNRRRRVAWSDLPKETQGAILAYLES
;
A
#
# COMPACT_ATOMS: atom_id res chain seq x y z
N MET A 1 3.53 25.37 -13.40
CA MET A 1 3.73 23.99 -13.90
C MET A 1 3.32 23.01 -12.79
N LYS A 2 2.24 22.25 -12.97
CA LYS A 2 1.96 21.11 -12.09
C LYS A 2 2.99 20.04 -12.45
N TYR A 3 3.94 19.77 -11.56
CA TYR A 3 4.81 18.60 -11.71
C TYR A 3 3.91 17.36 -11.72
N GLY A 4 3.75 16.76 -12.91
CA GLY A 4 2.97 15.54 -13.14
C GLY A 4 3.69 14.34 -12.55
N TYR A 5 3.85 14.33 -11.23
CA TYR A 5 4.42 13.20 -10.52
C TYR A 5 3.34 12.15 -10.34
N SER A 6 3.32 11.17 -11.23
CA SER A 6 2.57 9.94 -10.99
C SER A 6 3.40 9.01 -10.09
N PRO A 7 2.85 8.55 -8.96
CA PRO A 7 3.52 7.56 -8.14
C PRO A 7 3.88 6.32 -8.96
N ARG A 8 5.15 5.88 -8.89
CA ARG A 8 5.56 4.57 -9.43
C ARG A 8 4.84 3.45 -8.67
N GLY A 9 4.19 2.54 -9.39
CA GLY A 9 3.56 1.36 -8.81
C GLY A 9 4.57 0.32 -8.33
N MET A 10 4.03 -0.70 -7.65
CA MET A 10 4.81 -1.78 -7.08
C MET A 10 5.41 -2.64 -8.20
N PRO A 11 6.69 -3.03 -8.12
CA PRO A 11 7.28 -3.90 -9.12
C PRO A 11 6.54 -5.24 -9.21
N ALA A 12 6.37 -5.77 -10.43
CA ALA A 12 5.56 -6.97 -10.70
C ALA A 12 5.95 -8.18 -9.83
N ARG A 13 7.25 -8.37 -9.55
CA ARG A 13 7.74 -9.47 -8.70
C ARG A 13 7.16 -9.49 -7.28
N TYR A 14 6.76 -8.35 -6.74
CA TYR A 14 6.13 -8.28 -5.42
C TYR A 14 4.61 -8.40 -5.47
N MET A 15 4.02 -8.42 -6.67
CA MET A 15 2.58 -8.58 -6.89
C MET A 15 2.25 -9.91 -7.56
N ASP A 16 3.21 -10.83 -7.59
CA ASP A 16 2.97 -12.16 -8.15
C ASP A 16 1.91 -12.90 -7.33
N GLY A 17 0.98 -13.57 -8.02
CA GLY A 17 -0.20 -14.19 -7.41
C GLY A 17 -1.28 -13.23 -6.89
N ALA A 18 -1.12 -11.90 -6.99
CA ALA A 18 -2.14 -10.95 -6.57
C ALA A 18 -3.32 -10.87 -7.55
N PRO A 19 -4.58 -10.84 -7.08
CA PRO A 19 -5.74 -10.64 -7.93
C PRO A 19 -5.67 -9.33 -8.74
N ALA A 20 -6.37 -9.29 -9.87
CA ALA A 20 -6.33 -8.13 -10.78
C ALA A 20 -6.78 -6.83 -10.08
N ILE A 21 -7.77 -6.92 -9.19
CA ILE A 21 -8.27 -5.79 -8.39
C ILE A 21 -7.19 -5.21 -7.46
N VAL A 22 -6.35 -6.06 -6.86
CA VAL A 22 -5.24 -5.63 -6.01
C VAL A 22 -4.16 -4.95 -6.86
N ARG A 23 -3.77 -5.57 -7.98
CA ARG A 23 -2.71 -5.07 -8.87
C ARG A 23 -3.05 -3.71 -9.51
N ARG A 24 -4.33 -3.47 -9.81
CA ARG A 24 -4.81 -2.18 -10.35
C ARG A 24 -4.92 -1.10 -9.27
N SER A 25 -5.15 -1.47 -8.03
CA SER A 25 -5.45 -0.51 -6.95
C SER A 25 -4.25 -0.14 -6.09
N ILE A 26 -3.23 -0.99 -5.95
CA ILE A 26 -2.12 -0.75 -5.01
C ILE A 26 -0.87 -0.18 -5.71
N ILE A 27 -0.25 0.82 -5.06
CA ILE A 27 1.07 1.38 -5.38
C ILE A 27 2.17 0.62 -4.65
N ASP A 28 2.01 0.33 -3.36
CA ASP A 28 3.05 -0.29 -2.54
C ASP A 28 2.45 -1.01 -1.32
N MET A 29 3.13 -2.08 -0.87
CA MET A 29 2.89 -2.76 0.41
C MET A 29 4.19 -2.76 1.21
N LEU A 30 4.17 -2.20 2.41
CA LEU A 30 5.37 -1.84 3.17
C LEU A 30 5.32 -2.39 4.59
N LYS A 31 6.38 -3.07 5.01
CA LYS A 31 6.57 -3.53 6.38
C LYS A 31 7.06 -2.41 7.29
N ILE A 32 6.39 -2.22 8.42
CA ILE A 32 6.78 -1.21 9.42
C ILE A 32 7.28 -1.90 10.69
N GLU A 33 8.57 -1.74 10.99
CA GLU A 33 9.18 -2.06 12.30
C GLU A 33 10.33 -1.07 12.59
N PRO A 34 10.55 -0.64 13.86
CA PRO A 34 10.75 -1.52 15.02
C PRO A 34 10.06 -1.10 16.36
N ALA A 35 8.96 -0.33 16.34
CA ALA A 35 8.33 0.18 17.57
C ALA A 35 6.84 -0.22 17.76
N GLY A 36 6.32 -1.14 16.95
CA GLY A 36 4.96 -1.65 17.04
C GLY A 36 4.91 -3.15 16.73
N PRO A 37 3.74 -3.80 16.92
CA PRO A 37 3.50 -5.11 16.31
C PRO A 37 3.78 -5.04 14.79
N LEU A 38 4.10 -6.20 14.21
CA LEU A 38 4.40 -6.34 12.78
C LEU A 38 3.21 -5.88 11.93
N ASP A 39 3.19 -4.60 11.59
CA ASP A 39 2.09 -3.95 10.89
C ASP A 39 2.55 -3.57 9.47
N PHE A 40 1.64 -3.67 8.51
CA PHE A 40 1.92 -3.38 7.11
C PHE A 40 1.04 -2.24 6.63
N ASP A 41 1.63 -1.32 5.89
CA ASP A 41 0.90 -0.27 5.21
C ASP A 41 0.68 -0.64 3.75
N ILE A 42 -0.49 -0.29 3.25
CA ILE A 42 -0.83 -0.35 1.84
C ILE A 42 -1.06 1.06 1.36
N VAL A 43 -0.44 1.40 0.22
CA VAL A 43 -0.62 2.69 -0.43
C VAL A 43 -1.41 2.46 -1.71
N PHE A 44 -2.54 3.13 -1.87
CA PHE A 44 -3.43 2.97 -3.02
C PHE A 44 -3.10 3.96 -4.14
N ARG A 45 -3.43 3.59 -5.37
CA ARG A 45 -3.35 4.51 -6.49
C ARG A 45 -4.34 5.65 -6.24
N PRO A 46 -3.90 6.92 -6.38
CA PRO A 46 -4.80 8.04 -6.23
C PRO A 46 -5.81 8.03 -7.37
N ASP A 47 -7.04 8.45 -7.08
CA ASP A 47 -7.99 8.77 -8.13
C ASP A 47 -7.50 9.97 -8.94
N ARG A 48 -7.90 10.05 -10.20
CA ARG A 48 -7.39 11.06 -11.16
C ARG A 48 -7.64 12.50 -10.71
N THR A 49 -8.60 12.70 -9.82
CA THR A 49 -9.02 14.00 -9.29
C THR A 49 -8.39 14.34 -7.95
N ASP A 50 -7.75 13.38 -7.29
CA ASP A 50 -7.33 13.54 -5.91
C ASP A 50 -5.98 14.21 -5.80
N SER A 51 -5.89 15.17 -4.87
CA SER A 51 -4.63 15.82 -4.51
C SER A 51 -3.79 14.98 -3.54
N GLU A 52 -4.33 13.88 -3.04
CA GLU A 52 -3.77 13.07 -1.97
C GLU A 52 -3.76 11.58 -2.36
N ILE A 53 -2.84 10.84 -1.74
CA ILE A 53 -2.67 9.41 -1.90
C ILE A 53 -3.12 8.76 -0.61
N THR A 54 -4.12 7.90 -0.71
CA THR A 54 -4.65 7.15 0.42
C THR A 54 -3.75 5.97 0.76
N GLY A 55 -3.50 5.77 2.05
CA GLY A 55 -2.96 4.54 2.58
C GLY A 55 -3.81 3.99 3.72
N LEU A 56 -3.62 2.71 4.00
CA LEU A 56 -4.23 1.98 5.10
C LEU A 56 -3.14 1.27 5.90
N ASP A 57 -3.25 1.32 7.22
CA ASP A 57 -2.49 0.45 8.10
C ASP A 57 -3.27 -0.85 8.38
N PHE A 58 -2.53 -1.95 8.47
CA PHE A 58 -3.07 -3.26 8.84
C PHE A 58 -2.23 -3.84 9.96
N ASP A 59 -2.91 -4.39 10.97
CA ASP A 59 -2.23 -5.09 12.04
C ASP A 59 -1.78 -6.51 11.62
N LYS A 60 -1.04 -7.18 12.51
CA LYS A 60 -0.60 -8.57 12.34
C LYS A 60 -1.75 -9.56 12.07
N GLY A 61 -2.98 -9.26 12.49
CA GLY A 61 -4.17 -10.09 12.28
C GLY A 61 -4.88 -9.83 10.95
N GLY A 62 -4.43 -8.84 10.18
CA GLY A 62 -5.13 -8.39 8.99
C GLY A 62 -6.39 -7.59 9.30
N CYS A 63 -6.59 -7.15 10.55
CA CYS A 63 -7.65 -6.22 10.86
C CYS A 63 -7.33 -4.88 10.18
N GLN A 64 -8.30 -4.36 9.43
CA GLN A 64 -8.18 -3.06 8.80
C GLN A 64 -8.08 -1.99 9.90
N GLY A 65 -7.02 -1.18 9.84
CA GLY A 65 -6.86 -0.03 10.72
C GLY A 65 -7.40 1.27 10.12
N CYS A 66 -6.72 2.36 10.40
CA CYS A 66 -7.01 3.73 9.99
C CYS A 66 -6.56 4.04 8.55
N HIS A 67 -7.32 4.93 7.90
CA HIS A 67 -6.84 5.64 6.72
C HIS A 67 -5.81 6.70 7.11
N PHE A 68 -4.79 6.85 6.27
CA PHE A 68 -3.93 8.02 6.26
C PHE A 68 -3.83 8.58 4.85
N PHE A 69 -3.62 9.89 4.75
CA PHE A 69 -3.54 10.60 3.48
C PHE A 69 -2.17 11.23 3.34
N LEU A 70 -1.53 11.03 2.19
CA LEU A 70 -0.22 11.58 1.89
C LEU A 70 -0.32 12.51 0.69
N LYS A 71 0.22 13.73 0.81
CA LYS A 71 0.48 14.57 -0.36
C LYS A 71 1.53 13.90 -1.25
N PRO A 72 1.62 14.27 -2.55
CA PRO A 72 2.52 13.61 -3.49
C PRO A 72 4.00 13.56 -3.05
N HIS A 73 4.47 14.62 -2.38
CA HIS A 73 5.84 14.70 -1.86
C HIS A 73 6.05 13.83 -0.61
N GLU A 74 5.05 13.74 0.26
CA GLU A 74 5.06 12.87 1.45
C GLU A 74 5.06 11.39 1.03
N ALA A 75 4.22 11.02 0.05
CA ALA A 75 4.21 9.67 -0.52
C ALA A 75 5.53 9.30 -1.20
N ARG A 76 6.26 10.26 -1.75
CA ARG A 76 7.62 10.03 -2.27
C ARG A 76 8.59 9.76 -1.13
N ALA A 77 8.62 10.61 -0.11
CA ALA A 77 9.50 10.45 1.04
C ALA A 77 9.23 9.13 1.79
N TYR A 78 7.95 8.81 1.99
CA TYR A 78 7.47 7.59 2.62
C TYR A 78 7.98 6.34 1.90
N ARG A 79 7.86 6.31 0.56
CA ARG A 79 8.37 5.19 -0.24
C ARG A 79 9.89 5.10 -0.26
N GLU A 80 10.60 6.23 -0.35
CA GLU A 80 12.07 6.19 -0.34
C GLU A 80 12.59 5.62 0.98
N LYS A 81 12.01 6.07 2.11
CA LYS A 81 12.31 5.56 3.45
C LYS A 81 12.06 4.05 3.56
N ASN A 82 11.00 3.55 2.93
CA ASN A 82 10.58 2.15 3.03
C ASN A 82 10.97 1.29 1.82
N ARG A 83 11.80 1.78 0.89
CA ARG A 83 12.07 1.09 -0.40
C ARG A 83 12.61 -0.34 -0.28
N ARG A 84 13.34 -0.63 0.80
CA ARG A 84 13.93 -1.94 1.12
C ARG A 84 12.99 -2.84 1.94
N ARG A 85 11.86 -2.30 2.40
CA ARG A 85 10.89 -2.94 3.32
C ARG A 85 9.60 -3.37 2.61
N ARG A 86 9.65 -3.46 1.28
CA ARG A 86 8.51 -3.94 0.48
C ARG A 86 8.26 -5.41 0.74
N VAL A 87 6.99 -5.77 0.86
CA VAL A 87 6.52 -7.12 1.15
C VAL A 87 5.89 -7.67 -0.10
N ALA A 88 6.22 -8.90 -0.49
CA ALA A 88 5.52 -9.51 -1.62
C ALA A 88 4.10 -9.89 -1.19
N TRP A 89 3.15 -9.79 -2.12
CA TRP A 89 1.77 -10.24 -1.93
C TRP A 89 1.72 -11.67 -1.38
N SER A 90 2.54 -12.56 -1.94
CA SER A 90 2.67 -13.96 -1.53
C SER A 90 3.08 -14.15 -0.08
N ASP A 91 3.79 -13.15 0.50
CA ASP A 91 4.36 -13.23 1.84
C ASP A 91 3.38 -12.73 2.91
N LEU A 92 2.26 -12.13 2.51
CA LEU A 92 1.21 -11.71 3.44
C LEU A 92 0.43 -12.92 3.99
N PRO A 93 0.04 -12.92 5.28
CA PRO A 93 -0.91 -13.89 5.82
C PRO A 93 -2.21 -13.94 5.00
N LYS A 94 -2.88 -15.09 4.99
CA LYS A 94 -4.08 -15.29 4.16
C LYS A 94 -5.25 -14.43 4.62
N GLU A 95 -5.36 -14.23 5.91
CA GLU A 95 -6.31 -13.35 6.57
C GLU A 95 -6.11 -11.91 6.10
N THR A 96 -4.86 -11.43 6.06
CA THR A 96 -4.51 -10.10 5.52
C THR A 96 -4.82 -9.98 4.04
N GLN A 97 -4.48 -10.99 3.22
CA GLN A 97 -4.85 -11.00 1.80
C GLN A 97 -6.38 -10.89 1.62
N GLY A 98 -7.15 -11.61 2.44
CA GLY A 98 -8.61 -11.59 2.45
C GLY A 98 -9.18 -10.23 2.84
N ALA A 99 -8.64 -9.59 3.89
CA ALA A 99 -9.09 -8.27 4.34
C ALA A 99 -8.85 -7.18 3.28
N ILE A 100 -7.70 -7.22 2.60
CA ILE A 100 -7.40 -6.29 1.50
C ILE A 100 -8.37 -6.46 0.35
N LEU A 101 -8.69 -7.71 0.00
CA LEU A 101 -9.66 -8.00 -1.06
C LEU A 101 -11.05 -7.50 -0.70
N ALA A 102 -11.53 -7.82 0.51
CA ALA A 102 -12.83 -7.38 1.00
C ALA A 102 -12.95 -5.84 0.97
N TYR A 103 -11.92 -5.13 1.40
CA TYR A 103 -11.88 -3.66 1.35
C TYR A 103 -11.94 -3.10 -0.08
N LEU A 104 -11.30 -3.76 -1.04
CA LEU A 104 -11.31 -3.29 -2.44
C LEU A 104 -12.59 -3.65 -3.19
N GLU A 105 -13.36 -4.61 -2.70
CA GLU A 105 -14.61 -5.07 -3.29
C GLU A 105 -15.86 -4.39 -2.72
N SER A 106 -15.75 -3.73 -1.56
CA SER A 106 -16.81 -2.91 -0.95
C SER A 106 -17.00 -1.57 -1.64
#